data_AF-A0A3E0ILJ7-F1
#
_entry.id   AF-A0A3E0ILJ7-F1
#
_cell.length_a   1.000
_cell.length_b   1.000
_cell.length_c   1.000
_cell.angle_alpha   90.00
_cell.angle_beta   90.00
_cell.angle_gamma   90.00
#
_symmetry.space_group_name_H-M   'P 1'
#
loop_
_entity.id
_entity.type
_entity.pdbx_description
1 polymer ?
#
loop_
_entity_poly.entity_id
_entity_poly.type
_entity_poly.pdbx_seq_one_letter_code
_entity_poly.pdbx_strand_id
1 'polypeptide(L)' 'MVKAIAKALLDIEAVSLSPNDMFTWSSGIQSPIYCDNRITLGYPKVREAIRDGLIELIQSEYPDVEVISG' A
#
# COMPACT_ATOMS: atom_id res chain seq x y z
N MET A 1 12.12 6.19 3.05
CA MET A 1 10.64 6.24 3.07
C MET A 1 10.00 4.89 2.74
N VAL A 2 10.25 4.31 1.55
CA VAL A 2 9.64 3.05 1.07
C VAL A 2 9.68 1.90 2.10
N LYS A 3 10.83 1.64 2.73
CA LYS A 3 10.97 0.58 3.75
C LYS A 3 10.07 0.80 4.99
N ALA A 4 9.86 2.06 5.39
CA ALA A 4 9.02 2.38 6.55
C ALA A 4 7.53 2.14 6.25
N ILE A 5 7.07 2.53 5.04
CA ILE A 5 5.70 2.23 4.59
C ILE A 5 5.49 0.71 4.47
N ALA A 6 6.42 0.00 3.83
CA ALA A 6 6.34 -1.46 3.72
C ALA A 6 6.24 -2.15 5.09
N LYS A 7 7.07 -1.71 6.06
CA LYS A 7 6.98 -2.19 7.44
C LYS A 7 5.63 -1.88 8.08
N ALA A 8 5.12 -0.65 7.93
CA ALA A 8 3.83 -0.26 8.48
C ALA A 8 2.68 -1.11 7.92
N LEU A 9 2.69 -1.39 6.61
CA LEU A 9 1.67 -2.23 5.96
C LEU A 9 1.69 -3.69 6.45
N LEU A 10 2.88 -4.24 6.70
CA LEU A 10 3.03 -5.57 7.31
C LEU A 10 2.56 -5.55 8.78
N ASP A 11 2.95 -4.53 9.55
CA ASP A 11 2.62 -4.42 10.97
C ASP A 11 1.10 -4.30 11.23
N ILE A 12 0.33 -3.76 10.27
CA ILE A 12 -1.15 -3.66 10.35
C ILE A 12 -1.90 -4.73 9.56
N GLU A 13 -1.18 -5.72 8.99
CA GLU A 13 -1.73 -6.78 8.15
C GLU A 13 -2.46 -6.30 6.89
N ALA A 14 -2.20 -5.06 6.44
CA ALA A 14 -2.62 -4.61 5.11
C ALA A 14 -1.89 -5.36 3.99
N VAL A 15 -0.72 -5.92 4.30
CA VAL A 15 0.01 -6.87 3.45
C VAL A 15 0.35 -8.11 4.27
N SER A 16 0.16 -9.29 3.68
CA SER A 16 0.55 -10.57 4.27
C SER A 16 1.41 -11.35 3.30
N LEU A 17 2.46 -12.00 3.82
CA LEU A 17 3.39 -12.83 3.05
C LEU A 17 3.31 -14.27 3.56
N SER A 18 3.00 -15.20 2.66
CA SER A 18 2.92 -16.63 2.94
C SER A 18 3.53 -17.43 1.78
N PRO A 19 4.87 -17.48 1.67
CA PRO A 19 5.53 -18.16 0.56
C PRO A 19 5.43 -19.69 0.61
N ASN A 20 5.12 -20.26 1.78
CA ASN A 20 5.02 -21.70 2.00
C ASN A 20 3.57 -22.20 2.03
N ASP A 21 2.60 -21.30 2.27
CA ASP A 21 1.16 -21.63 2.31
C ASP A 21 0.40 -20.56 1.52
N MET A 22 0.33 -20.75 0.20
CA MET A 22 -0.06 -19.73 -0.76
C MET A 22 -1.52 -19.31 -0.61
N PHE A 23 -1.79 -18.02 -0.84
CA PHE A 23 -3.15 -17.52 -0.98
C PHE A 23 -3.73 -17.93 -2.33
N THR A 24 -5.03 -18.24 -2.38
CA THR A 24 -5.77 -18.34 -3.64
C THR A 24 -6.52 -17.04 -3.87
N TRP A 25 -6.14 -16.27 -4.88
CA TRP A 25 -6.86 -15.05 -5.26
C TRP A 25 -8.22 -15.38 -5.89
N SER A 26 -9.10 -14.38 -5.99
CA SER A 26 -10.43 -14.54 -6.59
C SER A 26 -10.41 -15.01 -8.06
N SER A 27 -9.30 -14.79 -8.76
CA SER A 27 -9.05 -15.31 -10.11
C SER A 27 -8.65 -16.79 -10.15
N GLY A 28 -8.43 -17.42 -8.99
CA GLY A 28 -7.88 -18.78 -8.85
C GLY A 28 -6.35 -18.84 -8.84
N ILE A 29 -5.66 -17.72 -9.07
CA ILE A 29 -4.19 -17.65 -9.03
C ILE A 29 -3.67 -17.91 -7.61
N GLN A 30 -2.64 -18.76 -7.50
CA GLN A 30 -1.87 -18.94 -6.27
C GLN A 30 -0.83 -17.82 -6.14
N SER A 31 -0.77 -17.14 -5.00
CA SER A 31 0.16 -16.04 -4.75
C SER A 31 0.77 -16.12 -3.35
N PRO A 32 2.07 -15.83 -3.19
CA PRO A 32 2.72 -15.78 -1.87
C PRO A 32 2.39 -14.49 -1.11
N ILE A 33 1.63 -13.57 -1.71
CA ILE A 33 1.31 -12.26 -1.15
C ILE A 33 -0.18 -11.96 -1.29
N TYR A 34 -0.75 -11.42 -0.22
CA TYR A 34 -2.04 -10.77 -0.21
C TYR A 34 -1.87 -9.31 0.21
N CYS A 35 -2.61 -8.40 -0.43
CA CYS A 35 -2.56 -6.97 -0.14
C CYS A 35 -3.99 -6.41 -0.16
N ASP A 36 -4.39 -5.80 0.94
CA ASP A 36 -5.62 -5.02 1.06
C ASP A 36 -5.34 -3.66 1.72
N ASN A 37 -4.97 -2.68 0.88
CA ASN A 37 -4.70 -1.32 1.35
C ASN A 37 -5.95 -0.58 1.87
N ARG A 38 -7.17 -1.13 1.74
CA ARG A 38 -8.37 -0.52 2.36
C ARG A 38 -8.27 -0.54 3.88
N ILE A 39 -7.55 -1.50 4.44
CA ILE A 39 -7.25 -1.61 5.87
C ILE A 39 -6.58 -0.32 6.39
N THR A 40 -5.74 0.33 5.57
CA THR A 40 -5.03 1.55 5.96
C THR A 40 -5.95 2.69 6.37
N LEU A 41 -7.21 2.71 5.90
CA LEU A 41 -8.20 3.72 6.26
C LEU A 41 -8.50 3.75 7.77
N GLY A 42 -8.39 2.59 8.45
CA GLY A 42 -8.56 2.43 9.90
C GLY A 42 -7.33 2.83 10.74
N TYR A 43 -6.19 3.15 10.12
CA TYR A 43 -4.94 3.47 10.79
C TYR A 43 -4.47 4.90 10.43
N PRO A 44 -4.92 5.94 11.16
CA PRO A 44 -4.69 7.35 10.81
C PRO A 44 -3.22 7.69 10.51
N LYS A 45 -2.30 7.25 11.35
CA LYS A 45 -0.86 7.50 11.16
C LYS A 45 -0.30 6.84 9.89
N VAL A 46 -0.79 5.66 9.53
CA VAL A 46 -0.33 4.93 8.36
C VAL A 46 -0.86 5.59 7.09
N ARG A 47 -2.15 5.91 7.03
CA ARG A 47 -2.72 6.61 5.86
C ARG A 47 -2.16 8.02 5.67
N GLU A 48 -1.81 8.73 6.74
CA GLU A 48 -1.14 10.03 6.66
C GLU A 48 0.25 9.89 6.04
N ALA A 49 1.05 8.92 6.49
CA ALA A 49 2.36 8.65 5.91
C ALA A 49 2.29 8.25 4.42
N ILE A 50 1.27 7.48 4.01
CA ILE A 50 1.03 7.12 2.61
C ILE A 50 0.65 8.37 1.80
N ARG A 51 -0.30 9.19 2.29
CA ARG A 51 -0.70 10.45 1.64
C ARG A 51 0.51 11.35 1.42
N ASP A 52 1.32 11.56 2.45
CA ASP A 52 2.46 12.48 2.37
C ASP A 52 3.52 11.98 1.38
N GLY A 53 3.78 10.67 1.35
CA GLY A 53 4.67 10.07 0.35
C GLY A 53 4.13 10.16 -1.08
N LEU A 54 2.81 10.03 -1.28
CA LEU A 54 2.17 10.24 -2.59
C LEU A 54 2.26 11.71 -3.02
N ILE A 55 2.07 12.66 -2.10
CA ILE A 55 2.23 14.10 -2.38
C ILE A 55 3.66 14.39 -2.84
N GLU A 56 4.67 13.88 -2.13
CA GLU A 56 6.09 14.07 -2.50
C GLU A 56 6.36 13.53 -3.90
N LEU A 57 5.85 12.33 -4.23
CA LEU A 57 6.02 11.71 -5.54
C LEU A 57 5.32 12.52 -6.65
N ILE A 58 4.11 13.01 -6.40
CA ILE A 58 3.39 13.85 -7.37
C ILE A 58 4.16 15.13 -7.62
N GLN A 59 4.66 15.79 -6.56
CA GLN A 59 5.41 17.03 -6.68
C GLN A 59 6.74 16.83 -7.41
N SER A 60 7.40 15.67 -7.27
CA SER A 60 8.67 15.38 -7.94
C SER A 60 8.50 15.00 -9.41
N GLU A 61 7.53 14.13 -9.72
CA GLU A 61 7.39 13.54 -11.05
C GLU A 61 6.38 14.28 -11.95
N TYR A 62 5.39 14.95 -11.33
CA TYR A 62 4.28 15.60 -12.02
C TYR A 62 4.00 17.01 -11.45
N PRO A 63 4.99 17.91 -11.43
CA PRO A 63 4.87 19.23 -10.78
C PRO A 63 3.74 20.10 -11.34
N ASP A 64 3.37 19.90 -12.61
CA ASP A 64 2.34 20.67 -13.31
C ASP A 64 0.95 19.99 -13.26
N VAL A 65 0.73 19.03 -12.36
CA VAL A 65 -0.56 18.35 -12.26
C VAL A 65 -1.70 19.32 -11.87
N GLU A 66 -2.81 19.27 -12.61
CA GLU A 66 -3.97 20.14 -12.36
C GLU A 66 -5.14 19.40 -11.70
N VAL A 67 -5.22 18.08 -11.89
CA VAL A 67 -6.33 17.24 -11.41
C VAL A 67 -5.80 15.93 -10.86
N ILE A 68 -6.33 15.52 -9.70
CA ILE A 68 -6.10 14.19 -9.11
C ILE A 68 -7.36 13.35 -9.30
N SER A 69 -7.23 12.17 -9.89
CA SER A 69 -8.32 11.18 -10.03
C SER A 69 -7.99 9.95 -9.20
N GLY A 70 -8.91 9.58 -8.30
CA GLY A 70 -8.83 8.37 -7.47
C GLY A 70 -9.45 7.15 -8.12
#